data_AF-A0A7J2HYT5-F1
#
_entry.id   AF-A0A7J2HYT5-F1
#
_cell.length_a   1.000
_cell.length_b   1.000
_cell.length_c   1.000
_cell.angle_alpha   90.00
_cell.angle_beta   90.00
_cell.angle_gamma   90.00
#
_symmetry.space_group_name_H-M   'P 1'
#
loop_
_entity.id
_entity.type
_entity.pdbx_description
1 polymer ?
#
loop_
_entity_poly.entity_id
_entity_poly.type
_entity_poly.pdbx_seq_one_letter_code
_entity_poly.pdbx_strand_id
1 'polypeptide(L)' 'MDEKLLISIAEELGTPFYFIDEKLMLKNLERLENAFSGVKGSVKVAYSVKANFNPLVLKSFASRERCSMWHPRRSCFS' A
#
# COMPACT_ATOMS: atom_id res chain seq x y z
N MET A 1 -1.71 -4.03 17.81
CA MET A 1 -3.16 -3.95 17.51
C MET A 1 -3.89 -4.27 18.79
N ASP A 2 -4.92 -3.50 19.11
CA ASP A 2 -5.75 -3.73 20.29
C ASP A 2 -6.97 -4.56 19.88
N GLU A 3 -7.10 -5.74 20.49
CA GLU A 3 -8.19 -6.69 20.21
C GLU A 3 -9.57 -6.09 20.53
N LYS A 4 -9.66 -5.26 21.57
CA LYS A 4 -10.92 -4.63 21.98
C LYS A 4 -11.46 -3.67 20.91
N LEU A 5 -10.56 -2.94 20.25
CA LEU A 5 -10.92 -2.04 19.15
C LEU A 5 -11.44 -2.80 17.93
N LEU A 6 -10.87 -3.96 17.61
CA LEU A 6 -11.33 -4.77 16.49
C LEU A 6 -12.74 -5.32 16.73
N ILE A 7 -13.03 -5.75 17.96
CA ILE A 7 -14.36 -6.24 18.34
C ILE A 7 -15.38 -5.10 18.26
N SER A 8 -15.07 -3.90 18.79
CA SER A 8 -16.02 -2.78 18.75
C SER A 8 -16.35 -2.34 17.33
N ILE A 9 -15.36 -2.33 16.42
CA ILE A 9 -15.58 -2.02 14.99
C ILE A 9 -16.43 -3.12 14.32
N ALA A 10 -16.21 -4.39 14.70
CA ALA A 10 -16.99 -5.51 14.17
C ALA A 10 -18.46 -5.42 14.57
N GLU A 11 -18.75 -5.00 15.80
CA GLU A 11 -20.10 -4.78 16.30
C GLU A 11 -20.77 -3.59 15.61
N GLU A 12 -20.03 -2.51 15.31
CA GLU A 12 -20.56 -1.31 14.67
C GLU A 12 -20.82 -1.49 13.16
N LEU A 13 -19.88 -2.08 12.43
CA LEU A 13 -19.94 -2.20 10.96
C LEU A 13 -20.54 -3.52 10.48
N GLY A 14 -20.68 -4.51 11.38
CA GLY A 14 -21.03 -5.87 11.03
C GLY A 14 -19.86 -6.66 10.41
N THR A 15 -20.06 -7.96 10.22
CA THR A 15 -19.05 -8.87 9.66
C THR A 15 -19.56 -9.58 8.40
N PRO A 16 -18.67 -9.92 7.44
CA PRO A 16 -17.22 -9.70 7.44
C PRO A 16 -16.83 -8.29 6.97
N PHE A 17 -15.76 -7.74 7.55
CA PHE A 17 -15.15 -6.48 7.10
C PHE A 17 -13.63 -6.62 6.92
N TYR A 18 -13.05 -5.71 6.14
CA TYR A 18 -11.60 -5.62 5.95
C TYR A 18 -11.06 -4.38 6.66
N PHE A 19 -10.04 -4.57 7.49
CA PHE A 19 -9.30 -3.50 8.14
C PHE A 19 -7.89 -3.40 7.55
N ILE A 20 -7.47 -2.18 7.19
CA ILE A 20 -6.16 -1.95 6.57
C ILE A 20 -5.39 -0.96 7.45
N ASP A 21 -4.23 -1.38 7.95
CA ASP A 21 -3.29 -0.50 8.66
C ASP A 21 -2.37 0.21 7.64
N GLU A 22 -2.68 1.48 7.40
CA GLU A 22 -1.89 2.33 6.51
C GLU A 22 -0.42 2.47 6.95
N LYS A 23 -0.15 2.59 8.25
CA LYS A 23 1.23 2.78 8.75
C LYS A 23 2.07 1.54 8.50
N LEU A 24 1.51 0.35 8.75
CA LEU A 24 2.18 -0.91 8.47
C LEU A 24 2.47 -1.05 6.97
N MET A 25 1.50 -0.69 6.13
CA MET A 25 1.63 -0.74 4.67
C MET A 25 2.75 0.18 4.17
N LEU A 26 2.81 1.42 4.65
CA LEU A 26 3.86 2.38 4.28
C LEU A 26 5.24 1.97 4.80
N LYS A 27 5.32 1.37 5.99
CA LYS A 27 6.55 0.81 6.54
C LYS A 27 7.10 -0.35 5.70
N ASN A 28 6.21 -1.18 5.14
CA ASN A 28 6.61 -2.25 4.23
C ASN A 28 7.19 -1.71 2.92
N LEU A 29 6.61 -0.63 2.38
CA LEU A 29 7.15 0.07 1.22
C LEU A 29 8.55 0.63 1.51
N GLU A 30 8.73 1.31 2.64
CA GLU A 30 10.04 1.84 3.05
C GLU A 30 11.09 0.73 3.19
N ARG A 31 10.71 -0.40 3.80
CA ARG A 31 11.60 -1.57 3.91
C ARG A 31 12.04 -2.09 2.54
N LEU A 32 11.14 -2.09 1.56
CA LEU A 32 11.44 -2.48 0.19
C LEU A 32 12.41 -1.48 -0.46
N GLU A 33 12.13 -0.17 -0.38
CA GLU A 33 13.01 0.88 -0.90
C GLU A 33 14.42 0.79 -0.31
N ASN A 34 14.52 0.59 1.01
CA ASN A 34 15.79 0.46 1.71
C ASN A 34 16.57 -0.79 1.29
N ALA A 35 15.90 -1.91 1.01
CA ALA A 35 16.54 -3.13 0.53
C ALA A 35 17.23 -2.96 -0.84
N PHE A 36 16.74 -2.05 -1.67
CA PHE A 36 17.31 -1.74 -2.98
C PHE A 36 18.19 -0.47 -3.00
N SER A 37 18.44 0.15 -1.85
CA SER A 37 19.23 1.39 -1.74
C SER A 37 20.69 1.26 -2.23
N GLY A 38 21.25 0.05 -2.24
CA GLY A 38 22.60 -0.23 -2.75
C GLY A 38 22.68 -0.44 -4.26
N VAL A 39 21.56 -0.45 -4.98
CA VAL A 39 21.55 -0.65 -6.44
C VAL A 39 21.94 0.67 -7.13
N LYS A 40 22.92 0.60 -8.04
CA LYS A 40 23.33 1.75 -8.84
C LYS A 40 22.23 2.13 -9.84
N GLY A 41 21.83 3.40 -9.85
CA GLY A 41 20.79 3.94 -10.73
C GLY A 41 19.49 4.27 -9.99
N SER A 42 18.46 4.66 -10.73
CA SER A 42 17.16 4.99 -10.15
C SER A 42 16.30 3.72 -9.97
N VAL A 43 16.04 3.37 -8.72
CA VAL A 43 15.08 2.30 -8.38
C VAL A 43 13.68 2.91 -8.31
N LYS A 44 12.73 2.32 -9.06
CA LYS A 44 11.30 2.66 -8.96
C LYS A 44 10.55 1.47 -8.41
N VAL A 45 9.76 1.69 -7.36
CA VAL A 45 8.82 0.68 -6.86
C VAL A 45 7.49 0.89 -7.57
N ALA A 46 6.97 -0.17 -8.18
CA ALA A 46 5.70 -0.13 -8.90
C ALA A 46 4.67 -1.01 -8.20
N TYR A 47 3.64 -0.40 -7.61
CA TYR A 47 2.56 -1.15 -6.95
C TYR A 47 1.65 -1.81 -7.97
N SER A 48 1.39 -3.12 -7.82
CA SER A 48 0.47 -3.85 -8.70
C SER A 48 -0.98 -3.58 -8.31
N VAL A 49 -1.74 -2.89 -9.15
CA VAL A 49 -3.16 -2.58 -8.90
C VAL A 49 -4.02 -3.84 -8.74
N LYS A 50 -3.59 -4.96 -9.34
CA LYS A 50 -4.27 -6.26 -9.18
C LYS A 50 -4.21 -6.80 -7.76
N ALA A 51 -3.25 -6.37 -6.94
CA ALA A 51 -3.11 -6.84 -5.56
C ALA A 51 -4.19 -6.24 -4.65
N ASN A 52 -4.50 -4.94 -4.81
CA ASN A 52 -5.62 -4.27 -4.14
C ASN A 52 -5.98 -3.00 -4.91
N PHE A 53 -7.20 -2.93 -5.44
CA PHE A 53 -7.66 -1.78 -6.23
C PHE A 53 -8.41 -0.73 -5.41
N ASN A 54 -8.45 -0.86 -4.07
CA ASN A 54 -9.11 0.11 -3.21
C ASN A 54 -8.51 1.51 -3.43
N PRO A 55 -9.31 2.51 -3.87
CA PRO A 55 -8.78 3.83 -4.20
C PRO A 55 -8.05 4.51 -3.05
N LEU A 56 -8.42 4.23 -1.79
CA LEU A 56 -7.72 4.78 -0.62
C LEU A 56 -6.31 4.20 -0.50
N VAL A 57 -6.15 2.89 -0.67
CA VAL A 57 -4.84 2.21 -0.69
C VAL A 57 -3.98 2.76 -1.83
N LEU A 58 -4.57 2.91 -3.02
CA LEU A 58 -3.88 3.46 -4.19
C LEU A 58 -3.42 4.91 -3.93
N LYS A 59 -4.27 5.75 -3.32
CA LYS A 59 -3.93 7.14 -2.94
C LYS A 59 -2.81 7.19 -1.89
N SER A 60 -2.80 6.30 -0.90
CA SER A 60 -1.73 6.21 0.10
C SER A 60 -0.36 5.91 -0.53
N PHE A 61 -0.32 5.17 -1.65
CA PHE A 61 0.93 4.95 -2.39
C PHE A 61 1.27 6.10 -3.33
N ALA A 62 0.29 6.65 -4.05
CA ALA A 62 0.51 7.73 -5.02
C ALA A 62 0.98 9.04 -4.37
N SER A 63 0.66 9.27 -3.09
CA SER A 63 1.17 10.41 -2.32
C SER A 63 2.68 10.32 -2.03
N ARG A 64 3.33 9.18 -2.29
CA ARG A 64 4.80 9.03 -2.16
C ARG A 64 5.48 9.14 -3.52
N GLU A 65 6.42 10.08 -3.62
CA GLU A 65 7.17 10.38 -4.86
C GLU A 65 7.91 9.17 -5.47
N ARG A 66 8.26 8.16 -4.66
CA ARG A 66 9.03 6.97 -5.09
C ARG A 66 8.18 5.77 -5.50
N CYS A 67 6.86 5.83 -5.35
CA CYS A 67 5.96 4.73 -5.70
C CYS A 67 5.08 5.11 -6.90
N SER A 68 5.23 4.36 -7.99
CA SER A 68 4.39 4.49 -9.18
C SER A 68 3.39 3.34 -9.26
N MET A 69 2.29 3.51 -9.98
CA MET A 69 1.23 2.52 -10.05
C MET A 69 1.30 1.72 -11.35
N TRP A 70 1.48 0.41 -11.26
CA TRP A 70 1.60 -0.46 -12.44
C TRP A 70 0.23 -0.95 -12.89
N HIS A 71 -0.15 -0.57 -14.12
CA HIS A 71 -1.39 -1.03 -14.75
C HIS A 71 -1.08 -1.97 -15.92
N PRO A 72 -1.74 -3.13 -16.04
CA PRO A 72 -1.39 -4.16 -17.04
C PRO A 72 -1.58 -3.74 -18.51
N ARG A 73 -2.20 -2.58 -18.77
CA ARG A 73 -2.54 -2.09 -20.11
C ARG A 73 -1.92 -0.74 -20.47
N ARG A 74 -1.10 -0.12 -19.63
CA ARG A 74 -0.43 1.16 -19.95
C ARG A 74 0.98 1.22 -19.36
N SER A 75 1.94 1.55 -20.22
CA SER A 75 3.32 1.87 -19.87
C SER A 75 3.36 2.96 -18.79
N CYS A 76 4.28 2.81 -17.83
CA CYS A 76 4.50 3.69 -16.70
C CYS A 76 4.38 5.17 -17.09
N PHE A 77 3.39 5.89 -16.53
CA PHE A 77 3.42 7.35 -16.55
C PHE A 77 4.42 7.80 -15.48
N SER A 78 5.49 8.42 -15.96
CA SER A 78 6.49 9.15 -15.19
C SER A 78 6.04 10.58 -14.93
#